data_AF-A0AAC9BG01-F1
#
_entry.id   AF-A0AAC9BG01-F1
#
_cell.length_a   1.000
_cell.length_b   1.000
_cell.length_c   1.000
_cell.angle_alpha   90.00
_cell.angle_beta   90.00
_cell.angle_gamma   90.00
#
_symmetry.space_group_name_H-M   'P 1'
#
loop_
_entity.id
_entity.type
_entity.pdbx_description
1 polymer ?
#
loop_
_entity_poly.entity_id
_entity_poly.type
_entity_poly.pdbx_seq_one_letter_code
_entity_poly.pdbx_strand_id
1 'polypeptide(L)' 'MYAARKEWPLESLDVSLRLVGIDDRRIERTLSIVGLDEKQKARLAEVAERTPVTLTLKSGLPIDTHLA' A
#
# COMPACT_ATOMS: atom_id res chain seq x y z
N MET A 1 -5.04 11.48 2.39
CA MET A 1 -4.25 12.64 1.90
C MET A 1 -4.16 12.71 0.37
N TYR A 2 -3.53 11.75 -0.32
CA TYR A 2 -3.32 11.83 -1.77
C TYR A 2 -4.64 11.85 -2.57
N ALA A 3 -5.53 10.88 -2.32
CA ALA A 3 -6.87 10.82 -2.95
C ALA A 3 -7.67 12.11 -2.72
N ALA A 4 -7.70 12.61 -1.49
CA ALA A 4 -8.35 13.89 -1.16
C ALA A 4 -7.76 15.08 -1.94
N ARG A 5 -6.43 15.19 -2.07
CA ARG A 5 -5.78 16.25 -2.87
C ARG A 5 -6.07 16.15 -4.36
N LYS A 6 -6.46 14.97 -4.84
CA LYS A 6 -6.85 14.70 -6.23
C LYS A 6 -8.36 14.69 -6.42
N GLU A 7 -9.12 14.97 -5.36
CA GLU A 7 -10.58 14.94 -5.35
C GLU A 7 -11.14 13.59 -5.84
N TRP A 8 -10.40 12.51 -5.57
CA TRP A 8 -10.83 11.16 -5.93
C TRP A 8 -11.91 10.64 -4.97
N PRO A 9 -12.91 9.90 -5.47
CA PRO A 9 -14.02 9.37 -4.68
C PRO A 9 -13.62 8.11 -3.90
N LEU A 10 -12.53 8.19 -3.13
CA LEU A 10 -12.11 7.08 -2.27
C LEU A 10 -13.10 6.90 -1.13
N GLU A 11 -13.83 5.79 -1.13
CA GLU A 11 -14.81 5.47 -0.10
C GLU A 11 -14.15 4.81 1.11
N SER A 12 -13.35 3.76 0.87
CA SER A 12 -12.58 3.08 1.91
C SER A 12 -11.26 2.53 1.40
N LEU A 13 -10.29 2.42 2.31
CA LEU A 13 -9.03 1.72 2.12
C LEU A 13 -8.79 0.85 3.36
N ASP A 14 -8.88 -0.46 3.17
CA ASP A 14 -8.51 -1.44 4.18
C ASP A 14 -7.10 -1.97 3.88
N VAL A 15 -6.28 -2.09 4.92
CA VAL A 15 -4.88 -2.53 4.82
C VAL A 15 -4.67 -3.75 5.69
N SER A 16 -4.40 -4.88 5.06
CA SER A 16 -4.01 -6.12 5.73
C SER A 16 -2.50 -6.27 5.67
N LEU A 17 -1.87 -6.56 6.81
CA LEU A 17 -0.42 -6.74 6.94
C LEU A 17 -0.11 -8.09 7.58
N ARG A 18 0.91 -8.76 7.05
CA ARG A 18 1.49 -9.96 7.66
C ARG A 18 3.00 -9.89 7.58
N LEU A 19 3.69 -10.14 8.69
CA LEU A 19 5.12 -10.39 8.70
C LEU A 19 5.34 -11.90 8.52
N VAL A 20 6.07 -12.28 7.47
CA VAL A 20 6.41 -13.68 7.15
C VAL A 20 7.92 -13.86 7.13
N GLY A 21 8.38 -15.10 7.25
CA GLY A 21 9.81 -15.45 7.32
C GLY A 21 10.39 -15.33 8.73
N ILE A 22 11.56 -15.95 8.94
CA ILE A 22 12.29 -15.91 10.23
C ILE A 22 13.63 -15.23 10.02
N ASP A 23 14.43 -15.76 9.08
CA ASP A 23 15.72 -15.19 8.68
C ASP A 23 15.59 -14.23 7.48
N ASP A 24 14.63 -14.49 6.59
CA ASP A 24 14.31 -13.73 5.38
C ASP A 24 13.01 -12.93 5.54
N ARG A 25 12.87 -12.23 6.67
CA ARG A 25 11.62 -11.55 7.01
C ARG A 25 11.18 -10.59 5.91
N ARG A 26 9.87 -10.56 5.64
CA ARG A 26 9.21 -9.60 4.75
C ARG A 26 7.79 -9.30 5.19
N ILE A 27 7.29 -8.13 4.85
CA ILE A 27 5.90 -7.73 5.08
C ILE A 27 5.12 -8.00 3.80
N GLU A 28 4.07 -8.80 3.90
CA GLU A 28 3.03 -8.90 2.89
C GLU A 28 1.93 -7.89 3.22
N ARG A 29 1.59 -7.03 2.25
CA ARG A 29 0.60 -5.97 2.37
C ARG A 29 -0.47 -6.15 1.29
N THR A 30 -1.73 -6.21 1.70
CA THR A 30 -2.87 -6.19 0.76
C THR A 30 -3.68 -4.92 0.98
N LEU A 31 -3.94 -4.20 -0.11
CA LEU A 31 -4.75 -2.98 -0.14
C LEU A 31 -6.10 -3.29 -0.80
N SER A 32 -7.17 -3.16 -0.02
CA SER A 32 -8.54 -3.25 -0.54
C SER A 32 -9.10 -1.84 -0.67
N ILE A 33 -9.40 -1.42 -1.90
CA ILE A 33 -9.74 -0.03 -2.22
C ILE A 33 -11.14 0.02 -2.83
N VAL A 34 -12.04 0.80 -2.22
CA VAL A 34 -13.42 1.00 -2.69
C VAL A 34 -13.61 2.43 -3.21
N GLY A 35 -14.38 2.57 -4.29
CA GLY A 35 -14.75 3.85 -4.91
C GLY A 35 -13.80 4.36 -5.99
N LEU A 36 -12.65 3.73 -6.22
CA LEU A 36 -11.67 4.14 -7.23
C LEU A 36 -11.67 3.25 -8.48
N ASP A 37 -11.35 3.83 -9.64
CA ASP A 37 -11.08 3.05 -10.85
C ASP A 37 -9.70 2.36 -10.79
N GLU A 38 -9.44 1.43 -11.71
CA GLU A 38 -8.19 0.65 -11.71
C GLU A 38 -6.91 1.49 -11.85
N LYS A 39 -6.95 2.59 -12.60
CA LYS A 39 -5.79 3.48 -12.75
C LYS A 39 -5.53 4.24 -11.45
N GLN A 40 -6.58 4.69 -10.80
CA GLN A 40 -6.53 5.37 -9.51
C GLN A 40 -6.04 4.40 -8.41
N LYS A 41 -6.54 3.17 -8.38
CA LYS A 41 -6.07 2.11 -7.46
C LYS A 41 -4.58 1.82 -7.66
N ALA A 42 -4.15 1.56 -8.89
CA ALA A 42 -2.74 1.32 -9.21
C ALA A 42 -1.86 2.49 -8.77
N ARG A 43 -2.29 3.72 -9.05
CA ARG A 43 -1.56 4.91 -8.62
C ARG A 43 -1.50 5.06 -7.11
N LEU A 44 -2.56 4.71 -6.38
CA LEU A 44 -2.57 4.77 -4.93
C LEU A 44 -1.64 3.71 -4.32
N ALA A 45 -1.56 2.52 -4.93
CA ALA A 45 -0.59 1.49 -4.56
C ALA A 45 0.86 1.99 -4.77
N GLU A 46 1.18 2.62 -5.90
CA GLU A 46 2.49 3.25 -6.12
C GLU A 46 2.83 4.30 -5.06
N VAL A 47 1.84 5.11 -4.65
CA VAL A 47 2.03 6.10 -3.58
C VAL A 47 2.32 5.41 -2.25
N ALA A 48 1.67 4.29 -1.95
CA ALA A 48 1.91 3.50 -0.74
C ALA A 48 3.36 2.95 -0.69
N GLU A 49 4.00 2.74 -1.84
CA GLU A 49 5.42 2.34 -1.96
C GLU A 49 6.42 3.47 -1.65
N ARG A 50 5.96 4.72 -1.61
CA ARG A 50 6.80 5.92 -1.53
C ARG A 50 6.55 6.76 -0.30
N THR A 51 5.75 6.27 0.65
CA THR A 51 5.53 6.98 1.91
C THR A 51 6.79 6.93 2.78
N PRO A 52 7.03 7.93 3.64
CA PRO A 52 8.24 7.98 4.46
C PRO A 52 8.48 6.70 5.27
N VAL A 53 7.44 6.16 5.92
CA VAL A 53 7.54 4.94 6.73
C VAL A 53 7.82 3.70 5.86
N THR A 54 7.17 3.56 4.70
CA THR A 54 7.47 2.45 3.77
C THR A 54 8.94 2.50 3.33
N LEU A 55 9.45 3.68 2.99
CA LEU A 55 10.83 3.86 2.56
C LEU A 55 11.83 3.56 3.69
N THR A 56 11.53 3.96 4.93
CA THR A 56 12.35 3.63 6.10
C THR A 56 12.44 2.12 6.35
N LEU A 57 11.33 1.39 6.20
CA LEU A 57 11.31 -0.06 6.46
C LEU A 57 11.99 -0.87 5.34
N LYS A 58 11.79 -0.47 4.08
CA LYS A 58 12.32 -1.20 2.91
C LYS A 58 13.84 -1.34 2.87
N SER A 59 14.59 -0.53 3.60
CA SER A 59 16.06 -0.66 3.64
C SER A 59 16.54 -1.94 4.32
N GLY A 60 15.70 -2.57 5.16
CA GLY A 60 16.05 -3.80 5.87
C GLY A 60 14.93 -4.84 5.96
N LEU A 61 13.71 -4.49 5.57
CA LEU A 61 12.55 -5.35 5.59
C LEU A 61 11.74 -5.16 4.30
N PRO A 62 11.87 -6.08 3.32
CA PRO A 62 11.09 -6.01 2.09
C PRO A 62 9.59 -5.94 2.37
N ILE A 63 8.87 -5.22 1.51
CA ILE A 63 7.42 -5.06 1.59
C ILE A 63 6.84 -5.41 0.21
N ASP A 64 6.08 -6.49 0.16
CA ASP A 64 5.36 -6.95 -1.01
C ASP A 64 3.92 -6.43 -0.94
N THR A 65 3.52 -5.60 -1.90
CA THR A 65 2.19 -4.98 -1.91
C THR A 65 1.34 -5.50 -3.05
N HIS A 66 0.11 -5.87 -2.72
CA HIS A 66 -0.89 -6.36 -3.65
C HIS A 66 -2.19 -5.58 -3.51
N LEU A 67 -2.90 -5.41 -4.63
CA LEU A 67 -4.30 -5.01 -4.63
C LEU A 67 -5.17 -6.27 -4.44
N ALA A 68 -6.25 -6.15 -3.68
CA ALA A 68 -7.26 -7.20 -3.52
C ALA A 68 -8.11 -7.41 -4.77
#